data_AF-A0A3P1XCI7-F1
#
_entry.id   AF-A0A3P1XCI7-F1
#
_cell.length_a   1.000
_cell.length_b   1.000
_cell.length_c   1.000
_cell.angle_alpha   90.00
_cell.angle_beta   90.00
_cell.angle_gamma   90.00
#
_symmetry.space_group_name_H-M   'P 1'
#
loop_
_entity.id
_entity.type
_entity.pdbx_description
1 polymer ?
#
loop_
_entity_poly.entity_id
_entity_poly.type
_entity_poly.pdbx_seq_one_letter_code
_entity_poly.pdbx_strand_id
1 'polypeptide(L)'
;MKFELSFTNKEITSWGGMVFLKQMLDKIGFKEQVFSCHSLPTQNSNRAYDAGVILESFITGIWCGANRFLHTEVTRADKALGHIFGWKHTPAQDAYKRYFSKFNAKTNLEVARHFFGW
;
A
#
# COMPACT_ATOMS: atom_id res chain seq x y z
N MET A 1 10.24 15.01 -34.68
CA MET A 1 10.27 13.69 -34.02
C MET A 1 9.12 12.85 -34.58
N LYS A 2 9.39 11.71 -35.22
CA LYS A 2 8.33 10.81 -35.72
C LYS A 2 7.97 9.87 -34.56
N PHE A 3 6.72 9.90 -34.10
CA PHE A 3 6.23 8.98 -33.07
C PHE A 3 5.53 7.80 -33.74
N GLU A 4 5.84 6.60 -33.30
CA GLU A 4 5.04 5.41 -33.61
C GLU A 4 4.10 5.15 -32.43
N LEU A 5 2.80 5.04 -32.73
CA LEU A 5 1.76 4.78 -31.74
C LEU A 5 1.21 3.38 -31.96
N SER A 6 1.03 2.65 -30.86
CA SER A 6 0.39 1.34 -30.84
C SER A 6 -0.61 1.27 -29.70
N PHE A 7 -1.61 0.41 -29.84
CA PHE A 7 -2.71 0.28 -28.89
C PHE A 7 -2.81 -1.16 -28.39
N THR A 8 -3.26 -1.30 -27.14
CA THR A 8 -3.50 -2.61 -26.52
C THR A 8 -4.71 -2.52 -25.61
N ASN A 9 -5.47 -3.63 -25.52
CA ASN A 9 -6.58 -3.76 -24.58
C ASN A 9 -6.10 -4.25 -23.19
N LYS A 10 -4.79 -4.53 -23.04
CA LYS A 10 -4.19 -4.89 -21.76
C LYS A 10 -3.97 -3.62 -20.95
N GLU A 11 -4.16 -3.73 -19.64
CA GLU A 11 -3.76 -2.66 -18.72
C GLU A 11 -2.23 -2.49 -18.75
N ILE A 12 -1.78 -1.24 -18.61
CA ILE A 12 -0.36 -0.87 -18.68
C ILE A 12 0.01 -0.17 -17.38
N THR A 13 1.18 -0.51 -16.84
CA THR A 13 1.77 0.17 -15.68
C THR A 13 3.23 0.49 -15.96
N SER A 14 3.68 1.66 -15.52
CA SER A 14 5.11 2.01 -15.47
C SER A 14 5.84 1.33 -14.31
N TRP A 15 5.12 0.71 -13.37
CA TRP A 15 5.66 0.10 -12.15
C TRP A 15 5.61 -1.43 -12.18
N GLY A 16 5.73 -2.05 -13.35
CA GLY A 16 5.72 -3.52 -13.48
C GLY A 16 6.79 -4.22 -12.63
N GLY A 17 7.91 -3.55 -12.34
CA GLY A 17 8.94 -4.05 -11.41
C GLY A 17 8.46 -4.25 -9.97
N MET A 18 7.30 -3.70 -9.57
CA MET A 18 6.75 -3.88 -8.23
C MET A 18 6.28 -5.32 -7.96
N VAL A 19 6.23 -6.18 -8.98
CA VAL A 19 6.11 -7.63 -8.79
C VAL A 19 7.20 -8.16 -7.85
N PHE A 20 8.43 -7.66 -7.95
CA PHE A 20 9.53 -8.08 -7.06
C PHE A 20 9.30 -7.60 -5.62
N LEU A 21 8.77 -6.39 -5.43
CA LEU A 21 8.37 -5.89 -4.11
C LEU A 21 7.29 -6.79 -3.51
N LYS A 22 6.24 -7.12 -4.28
CA LYS A 22 5.17 -8.02 -3.83
C LYS A 22 5.73 -9.38 -3.41
N GLN A 23 6.57 -10.00 -4.24
CA GLN A 23 7.20 -11.29 -3.94
C GLN A 23 8.07 -11.23 -2.68
N MET A 24 8.80 -10.14 -2.46
CA MET A 24 9.58 -9.94 -1.25
C MET A 24 8.68 -9.85 -0.02
N LEU A 25 7.62 -9.01 -0.06
CA LEU A 25 6.68 -8.85 1.03
C LEU A 25 5.97 -10.16 1.39
N ASP A 26 5.60 -10.96 0.38
CA ASP A 26 5.03 -12.29 0.57
C ASP A 26 6.02 -13.25 1.21
N LYS A 27 7.27 -13.26 0.73
CA LYS A 27 8.31 -14.17 1.21
C LYS A 27 8.66 -13.93 2.67
N ILE A 28 8.66 -12.67 3.11
CA ILE A 28 8.92 -12.33 4.51
C ILE A 28 7.67 -12.51 5.39
N GLY A 29 6.48 -12.67 4.81
CA GLY A 29 5.23 -12.78 5.56
C GLY A 29 4.77 -11.44 6.13
N PHE A 30 4.97 -10.35 5.38
CA PHE A 30 4.68 -8.99 5.86
C PHE A 30 3.21 -8.82 6.26
N LYS A 31 2.29 -9.38 5.48
CA LYS A 31 0.85 -9.24 5.71
C LYS A 31 0.41 -9.96 7.00
N GLU A 32 0.97 -11.14 7.24
CA GLU A 32 0.77 -11.92 8.47
C GLU A 32 1.28 -11.14 9.69
N GLN A 33 2.44 -10.50 9.56
CA GLN A 33 3.00 -9.67 10.62
C GLN A 33 2.13 -8.45 10.94
N VAL A 34 1.60 -7.79 9.91
CA VAL A 34 0.60 -6.73 10.09
C VAL A 34 -0.61 -7.23 10.87
N PHE A 35 -1.16 -8.40 10.54
CA PHE A 35 -2.32 -8.94 11.27
C PHE A 35 -2.00 -9.42 12.69
N SER A 36 -0.76 -9.85 12.94
CA SER A 36 -0.31 -10.25 14.28
C SER A 36 -0.07 -9.07 15.23
N CYS A 37 0.10 -7.85 14.71
CA CYS A 37 0.37 -6.67 15.52
C CYS A 37 -0.91 -6.13 16.17
N HIS A 38 -1.19 -6.55 17.41
CA HIS A 38 -2.37 -6.10 18.17
C HIS A 38 -2.38 -4.60 18.50
N SER A 39 -1.22 -3.95 18.50
CA SER A 39 -1.11 -2.51 18.75
C SER A 39 -1.48 -1.65 17.54
N LEU A 40 -1.65 -2.23 16.33
CA LEU A 40 -2.10 -1.45 15.18
C LEU A 40 -3.53 -0.93 15.37
N PRO A 41 -3.81 0.35 15.05
CA PRO A 41 -5.17 0.87 15.12
C PRO A 41 -6.13 0.07 14.23
N THR A 42 -7.28 -0.27 14.78
CA THR A 42 -8.35 -0.96 14.03
C THR A 42 -9.22 0.04 13.26
N GLN A 43 -10.02 -0.49 12.34
CA GLN A 43 -10.99 0.28 11.59
C GLN A 43 -12.40 0.05 12.13
N ASN A 44 -13.16 1.12 12.33
CA ASN A 44 -14.50 1.05 12.92
C ASN A 44 -15.63 1.10 11.87
N SER A 45 -15.31 0.95 10.58
CA SER A 45 -16.28 1.06 9.48
C SER A 45 -16.35 -0.22 8.67
N ASN A 46 -17.57 -0.65 8.33
CA ASN A 46 -17.85 -1.81 7.47
C ASN A 46 -17.32 -1.64 6.04
N ARG A 47 -16.95 -0.42 5.63
CA ARG A 47 -16.33 -0.11 4.32
C ARG A 47 -14.86 0.26 4.44
N ALA A 48 -14.25 0.01 5.60
CA ALA A 48 -12.84 0.29 5.77
C ALA A 48 -11.97 -0.73 5.02
N TYR A 49 -10.80 -0.28 4.60
CA TYR A 49 -9.76 -1.15 4.09
C TYR A 49 -9.10 -1.90 5.24
N ASP A 50 -8.73 -3.16 5.01
CA ASP A 50 -7.87 -3.90 5.93
C ASP A 50 -6.56 -3.15 6.17
N ALA A 51 -6.05 -3.21 7.41
CA ALA A 51 -4.78 -2.58 7.76
C ALA A 51 -3.62 -3.07 6.87
N GLY A 52 -3.63 -4.37 6.51
CA GLY A 52 -2.69 -4.96 5.55
C GLY A 52 -2.72 -4.25 4.20
N VAL A 53 -3.91 -3.99 3.63
CA VAL A 53 -4.04 -3.28 2.35
C VAL A 53 -3.55 -1.84 2.49
N ILE A 54 -3.93 -1.13 3.57
CA ILE A 54 -3.51 0.26 3.80
C ILE A 54 -1.99 0.36 3.89
N LEU A 55 -1.34 -0.50 4.67
CA LEU A 55 0.10 -0.44 4.89
C LEU A 55 0.88 -0.90 3.67
N GLU A 56 0.47 -2.01 3.04
CA GLU A 56 1.11 -2.53 1.84
C GLU A 56 1.01 -1.52 0.68
N SER A 57 -0.17 -0.96 0.43
CA SER A 57 -0.35 0.02 -0.65
C SER A 57 0.36 1.35 -0.38
N PHE A 58 0.50 1.74 0.89
CA PHE A 58 1.27 2.92 1.25
C PHE A 58 2.77 2.73 1.01
N ILE A 59 3.33 1.59 1.41
CA ILE A 59 4.75 1.24 1.15
C ILE A 59 5.03 1.19 -0.35
N THR A 60 4.15 0.54 -1.12
CA THR A 60 4.25 0.52 -2.59
C THR A 60 4.21 1.93 -3.17
N GLY A 61 3.32 2.81 -2.66
CA GLY A 61 3.28 4.21 -3.06
C GLY A 61 4.61 4.94 -2.84
N ILE A 62 5.25 4.74 -1.68
CA ILE A 62 6.57 5.31 -1.38
C ILE A 62 7.61 4.77 -2.37
N TRP A 63 7.61 3.47 -2.64
CA TRP A 63 8.54 2.84 -3.58
C TRP A 63 8.37 3.33 -5.02
N CYS A 64 7.14 3.72 -5.39
CA CYS A 64 6.82 4.38 -6.65
C CYS A 64 7.14 5.88 -6.67
N GLY A 65 7.71 6.45 -5.60
CA GLY A 65 8.16 7.84 -5.51
C GLY A 65 7.19 8.81 -4.83
N ALA A 66 6.19 8.32 -4.09
CA ALA A 66 5.27 9.19 -3.36
C ALA A 66 5.95 9.83 -2.14
N ASN A 67 6.09 11.16 -2.18
CA ASN A 67 6.62 11.96 -1.06
C ASN A 67 5.53 12.75 -0.32
N ARG A 68 4.28 12.69 -0.79
CA ARG A 68 3.10 13.34 -0.19
C ARG A 68 1.91 12.40 -0.33
N PHE A 69 0.95 12.46 0.59
CA PHE A 69 -0.28 11.65 0.49
C PHE A 69 -1.01 11.85 -0.84
N LEU A 70 -1.02 13.06 -1.41
CA LEU A 70 -1.64 13.29 -2.72
C LEU A 70 -0.99 12.47 -3.85
N HIS A 71 0.31 12.16 -3.77
CA HIS A 71 1.01 11.41 -4.81
C HIS A 71 0.55 9.94 -4.89
N THR A 72 -0.04 9.39 -3.82
CA THR A 72 -0.60 8.03 -3.86
C THR A 72 -1.85 7.92 -4.73
N GLU A 73 -2.45 9.03 -5.18
CA GLU A 73 -3.53 9.00 -6.16
C GLU A 73 -3.05 8.48 -7.53
N VAL A 74 -1.76 8.67 -7.85
CA VAL A 74 -1.16 8.17 -9.09
C VAL A 74 -1.12 6.64 -9.07
N THR A 75 -0.64 6.04 -7.98
CA THR A 75 -0.64 4.57 -7.83
C THR A 75 -2.05 3.99 -7.62
N ARG A 76 -2.99 4.78 -7.07
CA ARG A 76 -4.41 4.40 -7.00
C ARG A 76 -5.09 4.33 -8.35
N ALA A 77 -4.72 5.20 -9.29
CA ALA A 77 -5.28 5.20 -10.64
C ALA A 77 -4.77 4.02 -11.48
N ASP A 78 -3.63 3.43 -11.10
CA ASP A 78 -3.04 2.29 -11.78
C ASP A 78 -3.69 0.96 -11.36
N LYS A 79 -4.58 0.47 -12.21
CA LYS A 79 -5.28 -0.81 -12.00
C LYS A 79 -4.36 -2.02 -12.10
N ALA A 80 -3.40 -1.99 -13.02
CA ALA A 80 -2.44 -3.08 -13.22
C ALA A 80 -1.59 -3.28 -11.96
N LEU A 81 -1.15 -2.19 -11.33
CA LEU A 81 -0.48 -2.23 -10.04
C LEU A 81 -1.37 -2.81 -8.94
N GLY A 82 -2.64 -2.40 -8.89
CA GLY A 82 -3.62 -2.99 -7.97
C GLY A 82 -3.77 -4.51 -8.13
N HIS A 83 -3.81 -5.00 -9.37
CA HIS A 83 -3.87 -6.45 -9.65
C HIS A 83 -2.59 -7.19 -9.27
N ILE A 84 -1.41 -6.59 -9.47
CA ILE A 84 -0.12 -7.18 -9.05
C ILE A 84 -0.13 -7.51 -7.56
N PHE A 85 -0.69 -6.62 -6.73
CA PHE A 85 -0.77 -6.81 -5.28
C PHE A 85 -2.04 -7.53 -4.82
N GLY A 86 -3.01 -7.76 -5.73
CA GLY A 86 -4.29 -8.38 -5.40
C GLY A 86 -5.23 -7.48 -4.59
N TRP A 87 -5.09 -6.16 -4.70
CA TRP A 87 -5.99 -5.22 -4.02
C TRP A 87 -7.32 -5.12 -4.79
N LYS A 88 -8.43 -5.41 -4.10
CA LYS A 88 -9.77 -5.18 -4.67
C LYS A 88 -9.99 -3.70 -5.02
N HIS A 89 -9.54 -2.81 -4.13
CA HIS A 89 -9.58 -1.37 -4.30
C HIS A 89 -8.33 -0.77 -3.67
N THR A 90 -7.62 0.09 -4.41
CA THR A 90 -6.45 0.81 -3.87
C THR A 90 -6.92 1.99 -3.01
N PRO A 91 -6.47 2.14 -1.75
CA PRO A 91 -6.89 3.23 -0.88
C PRO A 91 -6.57 4.63 -1.44
N ALA A 92 -7.47 5.57 -1.21
CA ALA A 92 -7.24 7.00 -1.51
C ALA A 92 -6.38 7.67 -0.44
N GLN A 93 -5.82 8.83 -0.76
CA GLN A 93 -5.00 9.63 0.15
C GLN A 93 -5.65 9.86 1.53
N ASP A 94 -6.97 10.04 1.56
CA ASP A 94 -7.73 10.28 2.79
C ASP A 94 -7.83 9.04 3.68
N ALA A 95 -7.73 7.84 3.09
CA ALA A 95 -7.66 6.60 3.86
C ALA A 95 -6.34 6.54 4.65
N TYR A 96 -5.21 6.88 4.04
CA TYR A 96 -3.92 6.94 4.72
C TYR A 96 -3.92 8.02 5.81
N LYS A 97 -4.35 9.24 5.50
CA LYS A 97 -4.42 10.34 6.48
C LYS A 97 -5.26 9.96 7.71
N ARG A 98 -6.47 9.43 7.49
CA ARG A 98 -7.34 8.97 8.58
C ARG A 98 -6.80 7.78 9.35
N TYR A 99 -6.00 6.92 8.71
CA TYR A 99 -5.40 5.79 9.39
C TYR A 99 -4.26 6.26 10.30
N PHE A 100 -3.29 6.99 9.74
CA PHE A 100 -2.12 7.44 10.47
C PHE A 100 -2.45 8.49 11.54
N SER A 101 -3.54 9.25 11.41
CA SER A 101 -4.02 10.15 12.46
C SER A 101 -4.50 9.44 13.75
N LYS A 102 -4.67 8.11 13.73
CA LYS A 102 -5.07 7.33 14.91
C LYS A 102 -3.88 7.03 15.84
N PHE A 103 -2.66 7.17 15.35
CA PHE A 103 -1.48 6.87 16.13
C PHE A 103 -1.19 7.98 17.15
N ASN A 104 -0.75 7.58 18.33
CA ASN A 104 -0.19 8.44 19.36
C ASN A 104 1.19 7.93 19.76
N ALA A 105 1.88 8.64 20.66
CA ALA A 105 3.24 8.27 21.09
C ALA A 105 3.35 6.84 21.63
N LYS A 106 2.36 6.38 22.41
CA LYS A 106 2.32 5.02 22.97
C LYS A 106 2.15 3.99 21.85
N THR A 107 1.13 4.16 21.01
CA THR A 107 0.85 3.24 19.90
C THR A 107 2.02 3.16 18.92
N ASN A 108 2.67 4.29 18.61
CA ASN A 108 3.87 4.31 17.77
C ASN A 108 4.99 3.44 18.34
N LEU A 109 5.27 3.56 19.65
CA LEU A 109 6.33 2.79 20.29
C LEU A 109 6.01 1.29 20.32
N GLU A 110 4.76 0.92 20.61
CA GLU A 110 4.35 -0.49 20.65
C GLU A 110 4.40 -1.13 19.26
N VAL A 111 3.89 -0.43 18.24
CA VAL A 111 3.96 -0.88 16.84
C VAL A 111 5.41 -1.00 16.39
N ALA A 112 6.26 0.00 16.69
CA ALA A 112 7.68 -0.08 16.39
C ALA A 112 8.35 -1.30 17.04
N ARG A 113 8.09 -1.55 18.32
CA ARG A 113 8.62 -2.74 19.03
C ARG A 113 8.21 -4.05 18.36
N HIS A 114 6.97 -4.15 17.89
CA HIS A 114 6.50 -5.32 17.15
C HIS A 114 7.29 -5.54 15.86
N PHE A 115 7.37 -4.52 15.00
CA PHE A 115 8.00 -4.67 13.68
C PHE A 115 9.53 -4.71 13.71
N PHE A 116 10.19 -4.10 14.70
CA PHE A 116 11.65 -4.20 14.87
C PHE A 116 12.08 -5.49 15.60
N GLY A 117 11.16 -6.15 16.29
CA GLY A 117 11.41 -7.44 16.94
C GLY A 117 11.14 -8.65 16.05
N TRP A 118 10.47 -8.42 14.91
CA TRP A 118 10.30 -9.38 13.83
C TRP A 118 11.54 -9.40 12.93
#